data_AF-W2D172-F1
#
_entry.id   AF-W2D172-F1
#
_cell.length_a   1.000
_cell.length_b   1.000
_cell.length_c   1.000
_cell.angle_alpha   90.00
_cell.angle_beta   90.00
_cell.angle_gamma   90.00
#
_symmetry.space_group_name_H-M   'P 1'
#
loop_
_entity.id
_entity.type
_entity.pdbx_description
1 polymer ?
#
loop_
_entity_poly.entity_id
_entity_poly.type
_entity_poly.pdbx_seq_one_letter_code
_entity_poly.pdbx_strand_id
1 'polypeptide(L)'
;IGIESNKPDAIKLMMKLAAKEQGIEVMPLKMRYPQGGEKQLIDAVIRRQVKSGALPISVGAVVQNVGTVFAVYEAVQKNKPLIERVITVTGKSVVKPSNFIARIGTPISTLIEAAGGIPEDTGKIIGGGPMMGRTMITDDVPMMKGSSGILLIPRAEAMRKPMRDCIRCAKCVDVCPMGLEPYLLMNLAVHKTWDEAEEHYIVDCIECGSCSYTCPSYRPLLDYIRMGKGTVMGIIRSRKK
;
A
#
# COMPACT_ATOMS: atom_id res chain seq x y z
N ILE A 1 -0.43 15.20 -12.61
CA ILE A 1 0.37 13.95 -12.54
C ILE A 1 1.39 14.09 -11.40
N GLY A 2 1.21 13.36 -10.30
CA GLY A 2 2.15 13.37 -9.19
C GLY A 2 3.28 12.36 -9.39
N ILE A 3 4.54 12.79 -9.32
CA ILE A 3 5.72 11.91 -9.45
C ILE A 3 6.69 12.23 -8.33
N GLU A 4 7.15 11.22 -7.59
CA GLU A 4 8.17 11.42 -6.53
C GLU A 4 9.47 12.03 -7.09
N SER A 5 10.06 12.95 -6.34
CA SER A 5 11.24 13.72 -6.74
C SER A 5 12.51 12.88 -6.94
N ASN A 6 12.52 11.61 -6.52
CA ASN A 6 13.62 10.68 -6.79
C ASN A 6 13.64 10.11 -8.22
N LYS A 7 12.70 10.51 -9.09
CA LYS A 7 12.62 10.06 -10.48
C LYS A 7 12.80 11.24 -11.45
N PRO A 8 13.96 11.90 -11.46
CA PRO A 8 14.17 13.14 -12.21
C PRO A 8 14.07 12.93 -13.73
N ASP A 9 14.47 11.77 -14.21
CA ASP A 9 14.33 11.32 -15.60
C ASP A 9 12.85 11.24 -16.02
N ALA A 10 12.01 10.58 -15.22
CA ALA A 10 10.58 10.47 -15.47
C ALA A 10 9.89 11.84 -15.40
N ILE A 11 10.25 12.69 -14.44
CA ILE A 11 9.71 14.05 -14.33
C ILE A 11 10.03 14.86 -15.58
N LYS A 12 11.30 14.88 -16.02
CA LYS A 12 11.73 15.60 -17.22
C LYS A 12 10.98 15.15 -18.47
N LEU A 13 10.86 13.83 -18.66
CA LEU A 13 10.15 13.26 -19.80
C LEU A 13 8.66 13.63 -19.77
N MET A 14 8.00 13.44 -18.63
CA MET A 14 6.58 13.72 -18.49
C MET A 14 6.28 15.21 -18.63
N MET A 15 7.12 16.10 -18.11
CA MET A 15 6.99 17.55 -18.30
C MET A 15 7.09 17.92 -19.79
N LYS A 16 8.06 17.37 -20.52
CA LYS A 16 8.21 17.62 -21.95
C LYS A 16 6.99 17.18 -22.76
N LEU A 17 6.39 16.04 -22.42
CA LEU A 17 5.20 15.53 -23.10
C LEU A 17 3.94 16.31 -22.71
N ALA A 18 3.75 16.58 -21.42
CA ALA A 18 2.60 17.32 -20.89
C ALA A 18 2.55 18.77 -21.37
N ALA A 19 3.69 19.40 -21.68
CA ALA A 19 3.74 20.77 -22.20
C ALA A 19 2.94 20.98 -23.50
N LYS A 20 2.61 19.90 -24.23
CA LYS A 20 1.79 19.95 -25.45
C LYS A 20 0.29 19.81 -25.19
N GLU A 21 -0.11 19.45 -23.98
CA GLU A 21 -1.49 19.09 -23.63
C GLU A 21 -2.08 20.11 -22.66
N GLN A 22 -3.22 20.70 -23.03
CA GLN A 22 -3.90 21.66 -22.15
C GLN A 22 -4.53 20.94 -20.96
N GLY A 23 -4.33 21.48 -19.75
CA GLY A 23 -4.93 20.94 -18.53
C GLY A 23 -4.18 19.78 -17.88
N ILE A 24 -3.01 19.40 -18.38
CA ILE A 24 -2.13 18.40 -17.76
C ILE A 24 -0.94 19.08 -17.10
N GLU A 25 -0.87 19.00 -15.77
CA GLU A 25 0.27 19.48 -15.00
C GLU A 25 1.07 18.32 -14.39
N VAL A 26 2.39 18.39 -14.44
CA VAL A 26 3.28 17.43 -13.76
C VAL A 26 3.81 18.06 -12.49
N MET A 27 3.55 17.42 -11.35
CA MET A 27 3.88 17.93 -10.04
C MET A 27 4.87 16.99 -9.32
N PRO A 28 6.14 17.40 -9.15
CA PRO A 28 7.09 16.68 -8.32
C PRO A 28 6.61 16.61 -6.87
N LEU A 29 6.59 15.40 -6.30
CA LEU A 29 6.19 15.12 -4.93
C LEU A 29 7.40 14.86 -4.04
N LYS A 30 7.25 15.08 -2.74
CA LYS A 30 8.32 14.77 -1.78
C LYS A 30 8.51 13.26 -1.71
N MET A 31 9.73 12.82 -1.40
CA MET A 31 10.02 11.41 -1.14
C MET A 31 9.57 11.04 0.27
N ARG A 32 8.26 10.90 0.49
CA ARG A 32 7.68 10.61 1.80
C ARG A 32 6.60 9.54 1.68
N TYR A 33 6.74 8.43 2.41
CA TYR A 33 5.68 7.44 2.52
C TYR A 33 4.61 7.87 3.55
N PRO A 34 3.29 7.66 3.31
CA PRO A 34 2.64 7.20 2.08
C PRO A 34 2.02 8.35 1.26
N GLN A 35 2.83 9.27 0.71
CA GLN A 35 2.32 10.40 -0.09
C GLN A 35 1.60 9.96 -1.38
N GLY A 36 1.89 8.76 -1.89
CA GLY A 36 1.16 8.16 -3.00
C GLY A 36 -0.23 7.59 -2.63
N GLY A 37 -0.62 7.59 -1.35
CA GLY A 37 -1.97 7.22 -0.93
C GLY A 37 -3.00 8.25 -1.40
N GLU A 38 -4.21 7.80 -1.69
CA GLU A 38 -5.27 8.65 -2.29
C GLU A 38 -5.52 9.94 -1.51
N LYS A 39 -5.80 9.85 -0.20
CA LYS A 39 -6.06 11.02 0.64
C LYS A 39 -4.83 11.92 0.79
N GLN A 40 -3.65 11.32 0.95
CA GLN A 40 -2.39 12.04 1.10
C GLN A 40 -1.97 12.77 -0.17
N LEU A 41 -2.26 12.18 -1.34
CA LEU A 41 -1.95 12.78 -2.64
C LEU A 41 -2.85 13.99 -2.92
N ILE A 42 -4.15 13.90 -2.59
CA ILE A 42 -5.08 15.02 -2.72
C ILE A 42 -4.63 16.20 -1.85
N ASP A 43 -4.29 15.93 -0.59
CA ASP A 43 -3.76 16.98 0.30
C ASP A 43 -2.43 17.56 -0.21
N ALA A 44 -1.53 16.70 -0.69
CA ALA A 44 -0.25 17.14 -1.23
C ALA A 44 -0.37 18.05 -2.47
N VAL A 45 -1.32 17.77 -3.36
CA VAL A 45 -1.47 18.45 -4.66
C VAL A 45 -2.38 19.66 -4.56
N ILE A 46 -3.59 19.49 -4.02
CA ILE A 46 -4.63 20.53 -4.04
C ILE A 46 -4.98 21.06 -2.64
N ARG A 47 -4.27 20.63 -1.59
CA ARG A 47 -4.45 21.10 -0.20
C ARG A 47 -5.88 20.92 0.32
N ARG A 48 -6.54 19.83 -0.09
CA ARG A 48 -7.88 19.45 0.38
C ARG A 48 -7.81 18.14 1.16
N GLN A 49 -8.59 18.05 2.23
CA GLN A 49 -8.68 16.84 3.05
C GLN A 49 -10.03 16.16 2.88
N VAL A 50 -9.99 14.85 2.63
CA VAL A 50 -11.18 13.99 2.54
C VAL A 50 -11.61 13.60 3.95
N LYS A 51 -12.81 14.01 4.35
CA LYS A 51 -13.38 13.69 5.66
C LYS A 51 -13.50 12.18 5.88
N SER A 52 -13.58 11.78 7.15
CA SER A 52 -13.91 10.39 7.54
C SER A 52 -15.19 9.93 6.84
N GLY A 53 -15.17 8.69 6.32
CA GLY A 53 -16.29 8.11 5.57
C GLY A 53 -16.63 8.75 4.22
N ALA A 54 -16.05 9.90 3.87
CA ALA A 54 -16.29 10.57 2.60
C ALA A 54 -15.41 10.01 1.47
N LEU A 55 -15.90 10.14 0.24
CA LEU A 55 -15.16 9.79 -0.97
C LEU A 55 -14.39 11.00 -1.51
N PRO A 56 -13.26 10.80 -2.23
CA PRO A 56 -12.50 11.87 -2.88
C PRO A 56 -13.31 12.84 -3.74
N ILE A 57 -14.40 12.35 -4.35
CA ILE A 57 -15.30 13.18 -5.16
C ILE A 57 -15.94 14.31 -4.34
N SER A 58 -16.09 14.15 -3.03
CA SER A 58 -16.60 15.20 -2.12
C SER A 58 -15.70 16.43 -2.05
N VAL A 59 -14.42 16.30 -2.42
CA VAL A 59 -13.47 17.41 -2.53
C VAL A 59 -13.11 17.73 -3.99
N GLY A 60 -13.90 17.22 -4.94
CA GLY A 60 -13.73 17.43 -6.38
C GLY A 60 -12.48 16.75 -6.95
N ALA A 61 -12.03 15.64 -6.37
CA ALA A 61 -10.84 14.93 -6.81
C ALA A 61 -11.16 13.48 -7.23
N VAL A 62 -10.46 13.02 -8.26
CA VAL A 62 -10.40 11.61 -8.64
C VAL A 62 -8.92 11.23 -8.73
N VAL A 63 -8.52 10.20 -8.00
CA VAL A 63 -7.14 9.72 -8.00
C VAL A 63 -7.09 8.40 -8.75
N GLN A 64 -6.19 8.30 -9.72
CA GLN A 64 -6.00 7.09 -10.52
C GLN A 64 -4.54 6.64 -10.48
N ASN A 65 -4.33 5.34 -10.29
CA ASN A 65 -3.01 4.74 -10.43
C ASN A 65 -2.56 4.82 -11.90
N VAL A 66 -1.26 5.04 -12.14
CA VAL A 66 -0.70 5.14 -13.50
C VAL A 66 -0.98 3.89 -14.34
N GLY A 67 -0.92 2.69 -13.76
CA GLY A 67 -1.24 1.45 -14.46
C GLY A 67 -2.71 1.35 -14.83
N THR A 68 -3.61 1.93 -14.04
CA THR A 68 -5.04 2.02 -14.37
C THR A 68 -5.26 2.97 -15.54
N VAL A 69 -4.64 4.16 -15.51
CA VAL A 69 -4.74 5.14 -16.62
C VAL A 69 -4.23 4.53 -17.93
N PHE A 70 -3.09 3.83 -17.88
CA PHE A 70 -2.53 3.16 -19.05
C PHE A 70 -3.45 2.03 -19.57
N ALA A 71 -4.02 1.22 -18.68
CA ALA A 71 -4.96 0.17 -19.07
C ALA A 71 -6.25 0.74 -19.70
N VAL A 72 -6.73 1.90 -19.23
CA VAL A 72 -7.89 2.59 -19.84
C VAL A 72 -7.54 3.03 -21.26
N TYR A 73 -6.35 3.58 -21.49
CA TYR A 73 -5.88 3.93 -22.83
C TYR A 73 -5.83 2.68 -23.73
N GLU A 74 -5.25 1.57 -23.28
CA GLU A 74 -5.21 0.33 -24.08
C GLU A 74 -6.61 -0.21 -24.39
N ALA A 75 -7.52 -0.18 -23.42
CA ALA A 75 -8.89 -0.66 -23.61
C ALA A 75 -9.66 0.18 -24.64
N VAL A 76 -9.57 1.51 -24.55
CA VAL A 76 -10.34 2.42 -25.42
C VAL A 76 -9.68 2.60 -26.79
N GLN A 77 -8.37 2.83 -26.82
CA GLN A 77 -7.65 3.21 -28.05
C GLN A 77 -7.11 2.00 -28.81
N LYS A 78 -6.89 0.86 -28.14
CA LYS A 78 -6.31 -0.35 -28.74
C LYS A 78 -7.26 -1.54 -28.71
N ASN A 79 -8.47 -1.37 -28.17
CA ASN A 79 -9.44 -2.45 -27.97
C ASN A 79 -8.82 -3.67 -27.25
N LYS A 80 -7.86 -3.40 -26.36
CA LYS A 80 -7.13 -4.41 -25.60
C LYS A 80 -7.63 -4.38 -24.15
N PRO A 81 -8.45 -5.36 -23.72
CA PRO A 81 -8.87 -5.43 -22.33
C PRO A 81 -7.67 -5.67 -21.41
N LEU A 82 -7.86 -5.47 -20.10
CA LEU A 82 -6.83 -5.73 -19.11
C LEU A 82 -6.57 -7.25 -19.00
N ILE A 83 -5.66 -7.75 -19.83
CA ILE A 83 -5.23 -9.15 -19.89
C ILE A 83 -3.84 -9.36 -19.32
N GLU A 84 -3.06 -8.29 -19.19
CA GLU A 84 -1.69 -8.31 -18.67
C GLU A 84 -1.41 -7.06 -17.83
N ARG A 85 -0.42 -7.16 -16.94
CA ARG A 85 0.01 -6.04 -16.11
C ARG A 85 1.50 -6.15 -15.79
N VAL A 86 2.12 -5.00 -15.55
CA VAL A 86 3.47 -4.93 -14.98
C VAL A 86 3.46 -5.43 -13.54
N ILE A 87 4.31 -6.40 -13.25
CA ILE A 87 4.56 -6.94 -11.91
C ILE A 87 6.05 -6.98 -11.62
N THR A 88 6.44 -6.48 -10.45
CA THR A 88 7.84 -6.47 -10.01
C THR A 88 8.14 -7.67 -9.13
N VAL A 89 9.15 -8.48 -9.48
CA VAL A 89 9.71 -9.49 -8.58
C VAL A 89 11.02 -8.97 -8.02
N THR A 90 11.13 -8.89 -6.70
CA THR A 90 12.30 -8.32 -6.04
C THR A 90 12.54 -8.93 -4.66
N GLY A 91 13.71 -8.69 -4.10
CA GLY A 91 14.16 -9.21 -2.81
C GLY A 91 15.67 -9.09 -2.71
N LYS A 92 16.21 -9.08 -1.48
CA LYS A 92 17.65 -8.90 -1.25
C LYS A 92 18.49 -10.03 -1.84
N SER A 93 17.99 -11.26 -1.75
CA SER A 93 18.68 -12.48 -2.18
C SER A 93 18.22 -12.99 -3.55
N VAL A 94 17.31 -12.26 -4.22
CA VAL A 94 16.81 -12.64 -5.55
C VAL A 94 17.90 -12.40 -6.58
N VAL A 95 18.19 -13.43 -7.39
CA VAL A 95 19.31 -13.41 -8.35
C VAL A 95 19.10 -12.37 -9.45
N LYS A 96 17.89 -12.28 -10.02
CA LYS A 96 17.57 -11.37 -11.12
C LYS A 96 16.28 -10.59 -10.87
N PRO A 97 16.29 -9.61 -9.94
CA PRO A 97 15.14 -8.74 -9.69
C PRO A 97 14.69 -8.08 -11.00
N SER A 98 13.40 -8.20 -11.32
CA SER A 98 12.90 -7.87 -12.66
C SER A 98 11.48 -7.30 -12.62
N ASN A 99 11.15 -6.50 -13.63
CA ASN A 99 9.78 -6.11 -13.93
C ASN A 99 9.30 -6.93 -15.13
N PHE A 100 8.20 -7.64 -14.97
CA PHE A 100 7.60 -8.45 -16.03
C PHE A 100 6.28 -7.86 -16.48
N ILE A 101 5.98 -7.95 -17.78
CA ILE A 101 4.62 -7.85 -18.27
C ILE A 101 4.09 -9.29 -18.30
N ALA A 102 3.13 -9.58 -17.43
CA ALA A 102 2.61 -10.92 -17.26
C ALA A 102 1.08 -10.94 -17.36
N ARG A 103 0.54 -12.03 -17.90
CA ARG A 103 -0.90 -12.19 -18.07
C ARG A 103 -1.58 -12.41 -16.73
N ILE A 104 -2.79 -11.88 -16.58
CA ILE A 104 -3.62 -12.22 -15.43
C ILE A 104 -3.88 -13.73 -15.45
N GLY A 105 -3.69 -14.37 -14.30
CA GLY A 105 -3.75 -15.83 -14.18
C GLY A 105 -2.38 -16.51 -14.19
N THR A 106 -1.29 -15.85 -14.62
CA THR A 106 0.05 -16.45 -14.55
C THR A 106 0.40 -16.79 -13.09
N PRO A 107 0.83 -18.03 -12.80
CA PRO A 107 1.27 -18.40 -11.45
C PRO A 107 2.44 -17.53 -10.97
N ILE A 108 2.42 -17.17 -9.69
CA ILE A 108 3.49 -16.38 -9.09
C ILE A 108 4.82 -17.15 -9.11
N SER A 109 4.79 -18.47 -8.92
CA SER A 109 5.94 -19.38 -9.07
C SER A 109 6.68 -19.17 -10.40
N THR A 110 5.97 -19.11 -11.54
CA THR A 110 6.56 -18.87 -12.87
C THR A 110 7.33 -17.55 -12.95
N LEU A 111 6.81 -16.49 -12.30
CA LEU A 111 7.46 -15.18 -12.28
C LEU A 111 8.71 -15.19 -11.39
N ILE A 112 8.67 -15.94 -10.29
CA ILE A 112 9.81 -16.10 -9.40
C ILE A 112 10.92 -16.92 -10.10
N GLU A 113 10.56 -18.01 -10.77
CA GLU A 113 11.48 -18.80 -11.59
C GLU A 113 12.16 -17.94 -12.67
N ALA A 114 11.39 -17.12 -13.38
CA ALA A 114 11.92 -16.17 -14.37
C ALA A 114 12.87 -15.12 -13.77
N ALA A 115 12.74 -14.82 -12.47
CA ALA A 115 13.63 -13.95 -11.70
C ALA A 115 14.84 -14.68 -11.08
N GLY A 116 15.03 -15.97 -11.38
CA GLY A 116 16.14 -16.79 -10.89
C GLY A 116 15.78 -17.74 -9.76
N GLY A 117 14.49 -18.02 -9.54
CA GLY A 117 14.01 -18.96 -8.53
C GLY A 117 13.89 -18.36 -7.13
N ILE A 118 13.41 -19.18 -6.18
CA ILE A 118 13.31 -18.82 -4.76
C ILE A 118 14.70 -19.00 -4.12
N PRO A 119 15.31 -17.93 -3.57
CA PRO A 119 16.55 -18.05 -2.80
C PRO A 119 16.39 -18.97 -1.58
N GLU A 120 17.38 -19.79 -1.27
CA GLU A 120 17.34 -20.75 -0.15
C GLU A 120 17.10 -20.10 1.22
N ASP A 121 17.58 -18.87 1.39
CA ASP A 121 17.42 -18.09 2.61
C ASP A 121 16.04 -17.43 2.72
N THR A 122 15.14 -17.62 1.76
CA THR A 122 13.80 -17.00 1.80
C THR A 122 13.01 -17.48 3.01
N GLY A 123 12.54 -16.54 3.82
CA GLY A 123 11.66 -16.81 4.96
C GLY A 123 10.21 -16.49 4.69
N LYS A 124 9.94 -15.47 3.86
CA LYS A 124 8.57 -15.04 3.52
C LYS A 124 8.51 -14.57 2.08
N ILE A 125 7.42 -14.91 1.41
CA ILE A 125 7.02 -14.34 0.12
C ILE A 125 5.85 -13.39 0.39
N ILE A 126 5.99 -12.13 -0.02
CA ILE A 126 4.98 -11.10 0.17
C ILE A 126 4.36 -10.74 -1.19
N GLY A 127 3.06 -10.91 -1.32
CA GLY A 127 2.28 -10.37 -2.43
C GLY A 127 2.02 -8.89 -2.20
N GLY A 128 2.63 -8.03 -3.01
CA GLY A 128 2.59 -6.58 -2.92
C GLY A 128 3.90 -5.96 -2.44
N GLY A 129 3.82 -4.75 -1.88
CA GLY A 129 4.98 -4.03 -1.37
C GLY A 129 5.34 -4.37 0.09
N PRO A 130 6.49 -3.91 0.60
CA PRO A 130 6.99 -4.24 1.95
C PRO A 130 6.06 -3.78 3.09
N MET A 131 5.25 -2.75 2.86
CA MET A 131 4.40 -2.15 3.90
C MET A 131 2.97 -2.71 3.90
N MET A 132 2.30 -2.68 2.74
CA MET A 132 0.88 -3.08 2.61
C MET A 132 0.69 -4.51 2.11
N GLY A 133 1.76 -5.15 1.63
CA GLY A 133 1.70 -6.51 1.10
C GLY A 133 1.28 -7.53 2.15
N ARG A 134 0.84 -8.69 1.68
CA ARG A 134 0.42 -9.81 2.53
C ARG A 134 1.34 -11.00 2.31
N THR A 135 1.67 -11.69 3.40
CA THR A 135 2.40 -12.95 3.32
C THR A 135 1.57 -13.97 2.56
N MET A 136 2.20 -14.60 1.58
CA MET A 136 1.63 -15.68 0.80
C MET A 136 1.92 -17.01 1.49
N ILE A 137 0.94 -17.91 1.48
CA ILE A 137 1.08 -19.26 2.03
C ILE A 137 1.74 -20.19 1.00
N THR A 138 1.41 -19.98 -0.28
CA THR A 138 1.95 -20.69 -1.44
C THR A 138 2.20 -19.69 -2.56
N ASP A 139 3.22 -19.94 -3.37
CA ASP A 139 3.56 -19.23 -4.60
C ASP A 139 2.82 -19.78 -5.83
N ASP A 140 2.15 -20.93 -5.69
CA ASP A 140 1.20 -21.45 -6.67
C ASP A 140 -0.17 -20.76 -6.55
N VAL A 141 -0.15 -19.43 -6.64
CA VAL A 141 -1.37 -18.62 -6.78
C VAL A 141 -1.27 -17.77 -8.04
N PRO A 142 -2.39 -17.56 -8.74
CA PRO A 142 -2.38 -16.73 -9.94
C PRO A 142 -2.20 -15.26 -9.59
N MET A 143 -1.42 -14.54 -10.40
CA MET A 143 -1.44 -13.09 -10.35
C MET A 143 -2.82 -12.56 -10.78
N MET A 144 -3.30 -11.55 -10.07
CA MET A 144 -4.62 -10.93 -10.30
C MET A 144 -4.44 -9.48 -10.77
N LYS A 145 -5.55 -8.83 -11.16
CA LYS A 145 -5.54 -7.40 -11.57
C LYS A 145 -4.91 -6.44 -10.55
N GLY A 146 -4.93 -6.82 -9.27
CA GLY A 146 -4.36 -6.04 -8.16
C GLY A 146 -2.90 -6.38 -7.84
N SER A 147 -2.32 -7.42 -8.46
CA SER A 147 -0.94 -7.83 -8.23
C SER A 147 0.00 -6.80 -8.87
N SER A 148 0.79 -6.12 -8.03
CA SER A 148 1.78 -5.12 -8.48
C SER A 148 3.22 -5.53 -8.20
N GLY A 149 3.44 -6.45 -7.27
CA GLY A 149 4.78 -6.93 -6.96
C GLY A 149 4.77 -8.18 -6.10
N ILE A 150 5.92 -8.85 -6.08
CA ILE A 150 6.27 -10.01 -5.28
C ILE A 150 7.60 -9.67 -4.61
N LEU A 151 7.61 -9.70 -3.29
CA LEU A 151 8.79 -9.41 -2.48
C LEU A 151 9.23 -10.65 -1.72
N LEU A 152 10.43 -11.14 -1.99
CA LEU A 152 11.06 -12.24 -1.28
C LEU A 152 11.92 -11.68 -0.15
N ILE A 153 11.60 -12.06 1.09
CA ILE A 153 12.27 -11.57 2.30
C ILE A 153 13.12 -12.69 2.90
N PRO A 154 14.44 -12.48 3.13
CA PRO A 154 15.29 -13.43 3.83
C PRO A 154 14.78 -13.79 5.22
N ARG A 155 15.02 -15.03 5.66
CA ARG A 155 14.58 -15.57 6.96
C ARG A 155 15.02 -14.71 8.14
N ALA A 156 16.24 -14.19 8.09
CA ALA A 156 16.80 -13.30 9.10
C ALA A 156 16.01 -12.00 9.29
N GLU A 157 15.36 -11.50 8.22
CA GLU A 157 14.57 -10.26 8.26
C GLU A 157 13.06 -10.52 8.36
N ALA A 158 12.62 -11.71 7.98
CA ALA A 158 11.24 -12.14 8.05
C ALA A 158 10.77 -12.35 9.50
N MET A 159 11.68 -12.66 10.42
CA MET A 159 11.36 -12.91 11.82
C MET A 159 11.02 -11.61 12.55
N ARG A 160 9.88 -11.63 13.23
CA ARG A 160 9.52 -10.53 14.12
C ARG A 160 10.34 -10.62 15.40
N LYS A 161 10.83 -9.47 15.84
CA LYS A 161 11.43 -9.33 17.15
C LYS A 161 10.34 -9.50 18.23
N PRO A 162 10.70 -10.00 19.43
CA PRO A 162 9.74 -10.19 20.49
C PRO A 162 9.10 -8.86 20.87
N MET A 163 7.78 -8.86 21.04
CA MET A 163 7.03 -7.71 21.51
C MET A 163 7.52 -7.33 22.90
N ARG A 164 7.71 -6.03 23.12
CA ARG A 164 8.03 -5.44 24.42
C ARG A 164 6.94 -4.46 24.84
N ASP A 165 6.99 -4.04 26.09
CA ASP A 165 6.07 -3.04 26.62
C ASP A 165 6.21 -1.70 25.91
N CYS A 166 5.09 -0.99 25.82
CA CYS A 166 5.05 0.33 25.22
C CYS A 166 5.78 1.33 26.13
N ILE A 167 6.83 1.96 25.62
CA ILE A 167 7.58 3.00 26.34
C ILE A 167 6.99 4.42 26.17
N ARG A 168 5.78 4.52 25.61
CA ARG A 168 5.04 5.80 25.41
C ARG A 168 5.81 6.89 24.65
N CYS A 169 6.69 6.50 23.73
CA CYS A 169 7.53 7.44 22.97
C CYS A 169 6.82 8.26 21.88
N ALA A 170 5.50 8.17 21.74
CA ALA A 170 4.66 8.83 20.72
C ALA A 170 5.00 8.61 19.22
N LYS A 171 6.12 7.97 18.86
CA LYS A 171 6.54 7.76 17.45
C LYS A 171 5.46 7.21 16.53
N CYS A 172 4.62 6.29 17.00
CA CYS A 172 3.54 5.71 16.20
C CYS A 172 2.46 6.74 15.82
N VAL A 173 2.24 7.76 16.66
CA VAL A 173 1.32 8.87 16.43
C VAL A 173 1.95 9.82 15.42
N ASP A 174 3.21 10.22 15.64
CA ASP A 174 3.94 11.17 14.78
C ASP A 174 4.03 10.71 13.31
N VAL A 175 4.21 9.41 13.09
CA VAL A 175 4.31 8.85 11.73
C VAL A 175 2.95 8.54 11.10
N CYS A 176 1.85 8.65 11.85
CA CYS A 176 0.53 8.28 11.34
C CYS A 176 0.04 9.32 10.32
N PRO A 177 -0.11 8.96 9.03
CA PRO A 177 -0.53 9.91 7.99
C PRO A 177 -2.01 10.29 8.07
N MET A 178 -2.76 9.62 8.94
CA MET A 178 -4.18 9.87 9.21
C MET A 178 -4.40 10.63 10.53
N GLY A 179 -3.34 10.92 11.30
CA GLY A 179 -3.46 11.58 12.60
C GLY A 179 -4.11 10.73 13.70
N LEU A 180 -4.21 9.41 13.49
CA LEU A 180 -4.74 8.46 14.49
C LEU A 180 -3.73 8.20 15.62
N GLU A 181 -4.19 7.53 16.67
CA GLU A 181 -3.39 7.08 17.82
C GLU A 181 -3.20 5.55 17.82
N PRO A 182 -2.22 4.98 17.09
CA PRO A 182 -2.13 3.53 16.91
C PRO A 182 -1.93 2.74 18.20
N TYR A 183 -1.25 3.31 19.19
CA TYR A 183 -1.05 2.64 20.48
C TYR A 183 -2.39 2.43 21.22
N LEU A 184 -3.27 3.44 21.17
CA LEU A 184 -4.59 3.39 21.78
C LEU A 184 -5.46 2.42 21.02
N LEU A 185 -5.52 2.54 19.69
CA LEU A 185 -6.30 1.64 18.83
C LEU A 185 -5.91 0.16 19.00
N MET A 186 -4.60 -0.14 19.13
CA MET A 186 -4.15 -1.49 19.46
C MET A 186 -4.69 -1.94 20.82
N ASN A 187 -4.59 -1.11 21.87
CA ASN A 187 -5.05 -1.45 23.21
C ASN A 187 -6.55 -1.68 23.25
N LEU A 188 -7.35 -0.82 22.61
CA LEU A 188 -8.80 -0.98 22.49
C LEU A 188 -9.15 -2.29 21.77
N ALA A 189 -8.43 -2.61 20.69
CA ALA A 189 -8.62 -3.86 19.96
C ALA A 189 -8.24 -5.11 20.78
N VAL A 190 -7.18 -5.04 21.59
CA VAL A 190 -6.76 -6.13 22.50
C VAL A 190 -7.82 -6.39 23.57
N HIS A 191 -8.38 -5.33 24.16
CA HIS A 191 -9.42 -5.42 25.19
C HIS A 191 -10.83 -5.61 24.62
N LYS A 192 -10.96 -5.65 23.29
CA LYS A 192 -12.23 -5.80 22.57
C LYS A 192 -13.25 -4.69 22.89
N THR A 193 -12.75 -3.50 23.20
CA THR A 193 -13.57 -2.32 23.48
C THR A 193 -13.95 -1.65 22.16
N TRP A 194 -14.91 -2.24 21.45
CA TRP A 194 -15.20 -1.88 20.06
C TRP A 194 -15.89 -0.53 19.88
N ASP A 195 -16.74 -0.13 20.82
CA ASP A 195 -17.44 1.16 20.77
C ASP A 195 -16.44 2.31 20.90
N GLU A 196 -15.53 2.24 21.88
CA GLU A 196 -14.41 3.20 21.99
C GLU A 196 -13.50 3.16 20.76
N ALA A 197 -13.22 1.97 20.21
CA ALA A 197 -12.39 1.87 18.99
C ALA A 197 -13.05 2.59 17.80
N GLU A 198 -14.38 2.53 17.69
CA GLU A 198 -15.15 3.27 16.70
C GLU A 198 -15.09 4.79 16.95
N GLU A 199 -15.27 5.22 18.20
CA GLU A 199 -15.17 6.63 18.61
C GLU A 199 -13.78 7.22 18.32
N HIS A 200 -12.72 6.41 18.44
CA HIS A 200 -11.34 6.77 18.09
C HIS A 200 -10.99 6.54 16.60
N TYR A 201 -11.99 6.44 15.73
CA TYR A 201 -11.83 6.42 14.26
C TYR A 201 -10.98 5.26 13.73
N ILE A 202 -11.04 4.07 14.35
CA ILE A 202 -10.28 2.89 13.89
C ILE A 202 -10.51 2.55 12.41
N VAL A 203 -11.70 2.87 11.89
CA VAL A 203 -12.11 2.63 10.50
C VAL A 203 -11.37 3.52 9.49
N ASP A 204 -10.84 4.66 9.92
CA ASP A 204 -10.06 5.57 9.06
C ASP A 204 -8.62 5.11 8.83
N CYS A 205 -8.16 4.08 9.54
CA CYS A 205 -6.84 3.53 9.32
C CYS A 205 -6.69 3.02 7.87
N ILE A 206 -5.72 3.57 7.14
CA ILE A 206 -5.38 3.17 5.76
C ILE A 206 -4.45 1.95 5.68
N GLU A 207 -4.14 1.33 6.82
CA GLU A 207 -3.35 0.10 6.91
C GLU A 207 -1.93 0.18 6.29
N CYS A 208 -1.33 1.37 6.30
CA CYS A 208 0.00 1.63 5.73
C CYS A 208 1.17 1.04 6.54
N GLY A 209 0.97 0.68 7.80
CA GLY A 209 1.97 0.01 8.63
C GLY A 209 3.15 0.86 9.13
N SER A 210 3.19 2.17 8.85
CA SER A 210 4.23 3.07 9.36
C SER A 210 4.40 2.99 10.88
N CYS A 211 3.29 2.86 11.61
CA CYS A 211 3.27 2.76 13.07
C CYS A 211 3.97 1.49 13.58
N SER A 212 3.69 0.33 12.98
CA SER A 212 4.35 -0.94 13.34
C SER A 212 5.84 -0.90 13.02
N TYR A 213 6.20 -0.32 11.87
CA TYR A 213 7.59 -0.28 11.41
C TYR A 213 8.47 0.60 12.32
N THR A 214 7.97 1.75 12.77
CA THR A 214 8.74 2.69 13.61
C THR A 214 8.81 2.30 15.09
N CYS A 215 7.96 1.37 15.55
CA CYS A 215 7.81 1.06 16.97
C CYS A 215 9.09 0.43 17.55
N PRO A 216 9.79 1.08 18.50
CA PRO A 216 11.02 0.54 19.09
C PRO A 216 10.75 -0.69 19.98
N SER A 217 9.51 -0.86 20.46
CA SER A 217 9.06 -1.99 21.26
C SER A 217 8.53 -3.16 20.42
N TYR A 218 8.61 -3.07 19.08
CA TYR A 218 8.15 -4.12 18.14
C TYR A 218 6.70 -4.55 18.38
N ARG A 219 5.84 -3.62 18.82
CA ARG A 219 4.42 -3.89 19.02
C ARG A 219 3.75 -4.10 17.64
N PRO A 220 2.97 -5.17 17.45
CA PRO A 220 2.29 -5.46 16.18
C PRO A 220 1.03 -4.60 16.01
N LEU A 221 1.19 -3.27 16.07
CA LEU A 221 0.09 -2.28 16.08
C LEU A 221 -0.89 -2.50 14.92
N LEU A 222 -0.36 -2.57 13.69
CA LEU A 222 -1.15 -2.75 12.48
C LEU A 222 -2.00 -4.02 12.49
N ASP A 223 -1.52 -5.13 13.06
CA ASP A 223 -2.25 -6.40 13.02
C ASP A 223 -3.52 -6.31 13.87
N TYR A 224 -3.40 -5.78 15.08
CA TYR A 224 -4.54 -5.55 15.97
C TYR A 224 -5.47 -4.47 15.43
N ILE A 225 -4.93 -3.42 14.81
CA ILE A 225 -5.76 -2.38 14.17
C ILE A 225 -6.54 -2.95 12.98
N ARG A 226 -5.93 -3.82 12.15
CA ARG A 226 -6.61 -4.50 11.05
C ARG A 226 -7.75 -5.39 11.55
N MET A 227 -7.47 -6.17 12.60
CA MET A 227 -8.48 -7.00 13.25
C MET A 227 -9.63 -6.13 13.79
N GLY A 228 -9.32 -5.12 14.61
CA GLY A 228 -10.31 -4.24 15.23
C GLY A 228 -11.14 -3.47 14.20
N LYS A 229 -10.49 -2.93 13.15
CA LYS A 229 -11.16 -2.29 12.02
C LYS A 229 -12.16 -3.24 11.34
N GLY A 230 -11.75 -4.49 11.08
CA GLY A 230 -12.63 -5.51 10.51
C GLY A 230 -13.86 -5.77 11.38
N THR A 231 -13.66 -5.94 12.69
CA THR A 231 -14.74 -6.16 13.67
C THR A 231 -15.70 -4.97 13.75
N VAL A 232 -15.18 -3.76 13.90
CA VAL A 232 -15.99 -2.53 13.99
C VAL A 232 -16.77 -2.28 12.70
N MET A 233 -16.17 -2.47 11.52
CA MET A 233 -16.91 -2.41 10.26
C MET A 233 -18.05 -3.43 10.18
N GLY A 234 -17.86 -4.63 10.75
CA GLY A 234 -18.91 -5.64 10.89
C GLY A 234 -20.07 -5.15 11.75
N ILE A 235 -19.78 -4.58 12.92
CA ILE A 235 -20.76 -4.01 13.85
C ILE A 235 -21.53 -2.84 13.22
N ILE A 236 -20.84 -1.91 12.56
CA ILE A 236 -21.48 -0.78 11.88
C ILE A 236 -22.46 -1.27 10.80
N ARG A 237 -22.10 -2.31 10.06
CA ARG A 237 -22.98 -2.89 9.03
C ARG A 237 -24.20 -3.58 9.63
N SER A 238 -24.08 -4.21 10.80
CA SER A 238 -25.23 -4.84 11.46
C SER A 238 -26.20 -3.81 12.07
N ARG A 239 -25.72 -2.64 12.52
CA ARG A 239 -26.57 -1.54 13.00
C ARG A 239 -27.42 -0.88 11.90
N LYS A 240 -27.00 -1.00 10.63
CA LYS A 240 -27.68 -0.42 9.46
C LYS A 240 -28.76 -1.34 8.86
N LYS A 241 -28.89 -2.56 9.35
CA LYS A 241 -30.00 -3.47 9.01
C LYS A 241 -31.12 -3.28 10.03
#